data_AF-R7JEJ9-F1
#
_entry.id   AF-R7JEJ9-F1
#
_cell.length_a   1.000
_cell.length_b   1.000
_cell.length_c   1.000
_cell.angle_alpha   90.00
_cell.angle_beta   90.00
_cell.angle_gamma   90.00
#
_symmetry.space_group_name_H-M   'P 1'
#
loop_
_entity.id
_entity.type
_entity.pdbx_description
1 polymer ?
#
loop_
_entity_poly.entity_id
_entity_poly.type
_entity_poly.pdbx_seq_one_letter_code
_entity_poly.pdbx_strand_id
1 'polypeptide(L)'
;MLNISTENRNYKPAFTSGITRKLSRNYYHCEADVVEIFNKHPQKNGIAGQLPINWIRKVGRTKKHEVIKEIYSQFAKTVELAKTNIENAAENINTVLRKHKILAPNQSYNIVKIDTSGAVYTANGYILSGNNTYSYFIKEFSDLSSKSPRLYKLMTESNGKYVELARALNINNRIKDRHIMHTHWGDTKNGYMVSEYVKPLKEYKSPIEIKEFYDSEKTLVNDLYKKYGFTYEEIKKYKVQTGYEYEDKFYSYPEDRIIYNYFSNMFEKYGLKDYDLHCNPDNYIITTDKKGNPLLKLIDFGGITHI
;
A
#
# COMPACT_ATOMS: atom_id res chain seq x y z
N MET A 1 -6.70 -9.12 -22.30
CA MET A 1 -7.82 -8.93 -21.35
C MET A 1 -7.65 -9.85 -20.14
N LEU A 2 -7.01 -9.36 -19.07
CA LEU A 2 -6.96 -10.06 -17.79
C LEU A 2 -8.09 -9.54 -16.90
N ASN A 3 -9.06 -10.41 -16.65
CA ASN A 3 -10.26 -10.14 -15.86
C ASN A 3 -9.88 -10.09 -14.37
N ILE A 4 -9.42 -8.93 -13.90
CA ILE A 4 -9.12 -8.71 -12.49
C ILE A 4 -10.41 -8.24 -11.79
N SER A 5 -10.99 -9.18 -11.04
CA SER A 5 -12.00 -8.97 -9.99
C SER A 5 -13.48 -8.79 -10.38
N THR A 6 -14.06 -9.85 -10.94
CA THR A 6 -15.49 -10.18 -10.70
C THR A 6 -15.66 -11.38 -9.76
N GLU A 7 -14.67 -11.69 -8.93
CA GLU A 7 -14.79 -12.74 -7.91
C GLU A 7 -15.76 -12.32 -6.80
N ASN A 8 -17.01 -12.78 -6.95
CA ASN A 8 -18.02 -13.08 -5.93
C ASN A 8 -18.11 -12.16 -4.70
N ARG A 9 -19.16 -11.33 -4.68
CA ARG A 9 -19.61 -10.54 -3.51
C ARG A 9 -19.90 -11.40 -2.25
N ASN A 10 -19.99 -12.72 -2.38
CA ASN A 10 -20.34 -13.65 -1.30
C ASN A 10 -19.15 -14.18 -0.46
N TYR A 11 -17.91 -13.79 -0.76
CA TYR A 11 -16.70 -14.28 -0.05
C TYR A 11 -16.05 -13.29 0.92
N LYS A 12 -16.70 -12.15 1.23
CA LYS A 12 -16.19 -11.15 2.18
C LYS A 12 -16.90 -11.26 3.54
N PRO A 13 -16.35 -12.00 4.53
CA PRO A 13 -16.82 -11.89 5.90
C PRO A 13 -16.49 -10.49 6.37
N ALA A 14 -17.54 -9.73 6.61
CA ALA A 14 -17.52 -8.31 6.77
C ALA A 14 -17.32 -7.93 8.25
N PHE A 15 -16.12 -8.13 8.83
CA PHE A 15 -15.84 -7.58 10.17
C PHE A 15 -15.93 -6.04 10.16
N THR A 16 -15.43 -5.41 9.09
CA THR A 16 -15.28 -3.95 8.96
C THR A 16 -16.12 -3.34 7.83
N SER A 17 -17.02 -4.09 7.17
CA SER A 17 -17.62 -3.64 5.89
C SER A 17 -18.28 -2.27 5.95
N GLY A 18 -18.86 -1.87 7.08
CA GLY A 18 -19.42 -0.54 7.26
C GLY A 18 -18.35 0.56 7.13
N ILE A 19 -17.38 0.59 8.05
CA ILE A 19 -16.32 1.60 8.07
C ILE A 19 -15.45 1.48 6.82
N THR A 20 -14.94 0.28 6.50
CA THR A 20 -14.08 0.07 5.33
C THR A 20 -14.74 0.54 4.05
N ARG A 21 -16.03 0.24 3.84
CA ARG A 21 -16.75 0.70 2.64
C ARG A 21 -16.95 2.20 2.62
N LYS A 22 -17.16 2.85 3.77
CA LYS A 22 -17.25 4.31 3.86
C LYS A 22 -15.91 4.97 3.55
N LEU A 23 -14.83 4.47 4.15
CA LEU A 23 -13.49 5.00 3.92
C LEU A 23 -13.04 4.77 2.48
N SER A 24 -13.32 3.59 1.92
CA SER A 24 -12.88 3.23 0.57
C SER A 24 -13.62 3.94 -0.57
N ARG A 25 -14.78 4.56 -0.30
CA ARG A 25 -15.62 5.20 -1.33
C ARG A 25 -15.47 6.70 -1.39
N ASN A 26 -15.16 7.32 -0.26
CA ASN A 26 -15.08 8.77 -0.15
C ASN A 26 -13.62 9.19 0.02
N TYR A 27 -13.29 10.36 -0.52
CA TYR A 27 -12.07 11.04 -0.16
C TYR A 27 -12.32 11.87 1.12
N TYR A 28 -11.32 11.95 2.00
CA TYR A 28 -11.40 12.72 3.25
C TYR A 28 -10.27 13.74 3.27
N HIS A 29 -10.64 15.02 3.36
CA HIS A 29 -9.69 16.13 3.32
C HIS A 29 -8.93 16.28 4.63
N CYS A 30 -9.54 15.93 5.76
CA CYS A 30 -8.90 16.03 7.06
C CYS A 30 -9.13 14.80 7.94
N GLU A 31 -8.26 14.64 8.93
CA GLU A 31 -8.35 13.56 9.91
C GLU A 31 -9.63 13.63 10.76
N ALA A 32 -10.15 14.83 11.04
CA ALA A 32 -11.36 15.01 11.87
C ALA A 32 -12.59 14.31 11.26
N ASP A 33 -12.77 14.37 9.93
CA ASP A 33 -13.87 13.70 9.24
C ASP A 33 -13.80 12.17 9.41
N VAL A 34 -12.58 11.63 9.39
CA VAL A 34 -12.35 10.20 9.55
C VAL A 34 -12.57 9.79 11.02
N VAL A 35 -12.10 10.59 11.97
CA VAL A 35 -12.31 10.37 13.41
C VAL A 35 -13.80 10.33 13.75
N GLU A 36 -14.60 11.23 13.17
CA GLU A 36 -16.06 11.25 13.38
C GLU A 36 -16.72 9.93 12.94
N ILE A 37 -16.24 9.33 11.83
CA ILE A 37 -16.72 8.02 11.38
C ILE A 37 -16.37 6.93 12.39
N PHE A 38 -15.16 6.91 12.93
CA PHE A 38 -14.78 5.91 13.93
C PHE A 38 -15.56 6.08 15.25
N ASN A 39 -15.80 7.32 15.68
CA ASN A 39 -16.58 7.63 16.88
C ASN A 39 -18.05 7.17 16.78
N LYS A 40 -18.63 7.19 15.57
CA LYS A 40 -19.96 6.63 15.31
C LYS A 40 -20.01 5.10 15.32
N HIS A 41 -18.87 4.42 15.38
CA HIS A 41 -18.74 2.95 15.30
C HIS A 41 -17.73 2.38 16.33
N PRO A 42 -17.90 2.66 17.65
CA PRO A 42 -16.93 2.28 18.69
C PRO A 42 -16.68 0.76 18.75
N GLN A 43 -17.68 -0.05 18.44
CA GLN A 43 -17.60 -1.52 18.39
C GLN A 43 -16.61 -2.08 17.35
N LYS A 44 -16.10 -1.23 16.45
CA LYS A 44 -15.09 -1.59 15.45
C LYS A 44 -13.66 -1.41 15.95
N ASN A 45 -13.46 -0.85 17.15
CA ASN A 45 -12.15 -0.72 17.81
C ASN A 45 -11.08 -0.03 16.94
N GLY A 46 -11.45 0.95 16.10
CA GLY A 46 -10.48 1.64 15.23
C GLY A 46 -10.02 0.84 14.01
N ILE A 47 -10.61 -0.33 13.73
CA ILE A 47 -10.15 -1.20 12.63
C ILE A 47 -10.91 -0.90 11.32
N ALA A 48 -10.17 -0.67 10.24
CA ALA A 48 -10.70 -0.58 8.88
C ALA A 48 -9.78 -1.29 7.87
N GLY A 49 -10.32 -1.74 6.74
CA GLY A 49 -9.67 -2.64 5.79
C GLY A 49 -10.00 -4.11 6.02
N GLN A 50 -9.25 -5.01 5.37
CA GLN A 50 -9.45 -6.46 5.42
C GLN A 50 -8.12 -7.18 5.62
N LEU A 51 -8.15 -8.30 6.34
CA LEU A 51 -7.00 -9.22 6.36
C LEU A 51 -6.63 -9.66 4.93
N PRO A 52 -5.38 -10.12 4.71
CA PRO A 52 -4.93 -10.58 3.41
C PRO A 52 -5.83 -11.70 2.87
N ILE A 53 -6.13 -11.67 1.57
CA ILE A 53 -7.10 -12.59 0.96
C ILE A 53 -6.67 -14.06 1.09
N ASN A 54 -5.37 -14.33 1.02
CA ASN A 54 -4.76 -15.64 1.26
C ASN A 54 -4.96 -16.14 2.70
N TRP A 55 -5.11 -15.25 3.67
CA TRP A 55 -5.48 -15.62 5.04
C TRP A 55 -6.98 -15.87 5.14
N ILE A 56 -7.80 -14.94 4.64
CA ILE A 56 -9.27 -15.04 4.70
C ILE A 56 -9.78 -16.29 3.99
N ARG A 57 -9.17 -16.71 2.88
CA ARG A 57 -9.56 -17.92 2.13
C ARG A 57 -9.34 -19.22 2.92
N LYS A 58 -8.36 -19.25 3.84
CA LYS A 58 -8.04 -20.42 4.67
C LYS A 58 -8.91 -20.53 5.92
N VAL A 59 -9.48 -19.43 6.40
CA VAL A 59 -10.41 -19.46 7.53
C VAL A 59 -11.72 -20.14 7.11
N GLY A 60 -12.07 -21.22 7.82
CA GLY A 60 -13.31 -21.96 7.62
C GLY A 60 -14.56 -21.08 7.71
N ARG A 61 -15.67 -21.51 7.09
CA ARG A 61 -16.91 -20.72 7.04
C ARG A 61 -17.55 -20.57 8.42
N THR A 62 -17.50 -21.60 9.25
CA THR A 62 -17.99 -21.61 10.62
C THR A 62 -17.14 -20.68 11.50
N LYS A 63 -17.77 -19.77 12.25
CA LYS A 63 -17.10 -18.81 13.16
C LYS A 63 -16.07 -17.88 12.49
N LYS A 64 -16.14 -17.69 11.17
CA LYS A 64 -15.18 -16.88 10.41
C LYS A 64 -15.01 -15.46 10.96
N HIS A 65 -16.09 -14.85 11.42
CA HIS A 65 -16.07 -13.52 12.02
C HIS A 65 -15.32 -13.48 13.36
N GLU A 66 -15.54 -14.47 14.22
CA GLU A 66 -14.85 -14.60 15.52
C GLU A 66 -13.34 -14.78 15.32
N VAL A 67 -12.96 -15.66 14.39
CA VAL A 67 -11.55 -15.91 14.05
C VAL A 67 -10.88 -14.63 13.52
N ILE A 68 -11.53 -13.89 12.63
CA ILE A 68 -10.98 -12.63 12.11
C ILE A 68 -10.82 -11.59 13.22
N LYS A 69 -11.80 -11.49 14.14
CA LYS A 69 -11.72 -10.60 15.30
C LYS A 69 -10.55 -10.97 16.22
N GLU A 70 -10.37 -12.27 16.49
CA GLU A 70 -9.24 -12.78 17.27
C GLU A 70 -7.91 -12.43 16.60
N ILE A 71 -7.78 -12.65 15.28
CA ILE A 71 -6.56 -12.30 14.55
C ILE A 71 -6.24 -10.81 14.67
N TYR A 72 -7.21 -9.91 14.48
CA TYR A 72 -6.95 -8.48 14.66
C TYR A 72 -6.46 -8.13 16.07
N SER A 73 -7.11 -8.68 17.10
CA SER A 73 -6.73 -8.46 18.49
C SER A 73 -5.32 -8.98 18.79
N GLN A 74 -4.98 -10.16 18.28
CA GLN A 74 -3.66 -10.75 18.47
C GLN A 74 -2.59 -10.04 17.66
N PHE A 75 -2.93 -9.51 16.49
CA PHE A 75 -2.01 -8.71 15.68
C PHE A 75 -1.65 -7.41 16.40
N ALA A 76 -2.61 -6.72 17.02
CA ALA A 76 -2.33 -5.55 17.85
C ALA A 76 -1.35 -5.89 18.99
N LYS A 77 -1.57 -7.03 19.68
CA LYS A 77 -0.63 -7.53 20.69
C LYS A 77 0.75 -7.84 20.10
N THR A 78 0.84 -8.42 18.91
CA THR A 78 2.11 -8.66 18.21
C THR A 78 2.84 -7.36 17.92
N VAL A 79 2.15 -6.31 17.44
CA VAL A 79 2.78 -5.00 17.18
C VAL A 79 3.32 -4.39 18.46
N GLU A 80 2.56 -4.45 19.55
CA GLU A 80 3.02 -3.96 20.86
C GLU A 80 4.24 -4.74 21.38
N LEU A 81 4.21 -6.07 21.29
CA LEU A 81 5.35 -6.92 21.65
C LEU A 81 6.60 -6.61 20.82
N ALA A 82 6.43 -6.30 19.52
CA ALA A 82 7.56 -6.04 18.61
C ALA A 82 8.37 -4.79 18.99
N LYS A 83 7.85 -3.92 19.86
CA LYS A 83 8.59 -2.77 20.41
C LYS A 83 9.73 -3.20 21.31
N THR A 84 9.53 -4.26 22.09
CA THR A 84 10.43 -4.70 23.16
C THR A 84 11.06 -6.06 22.87
N ASN A 85 10.32 -6.95 22.22
CA ASN A 85 10.77 -8.31 21.91
C ASN A 85 10.16 -8.82 20.60
N ILE A 86 10.95 -8.73 19.53
CA ILE A 86 10.60 -9.16 18.17
C ILE A 86 10.40 -10.68 18.06
N GLU A 87 11.15 -11.47 18.82
CA GLU A 87 11.04 -12.93 18.80
C GLU A 87 9.69 -13.38 19.37
N ASN A 88 9.30 -12.86 20.54
CA ASN A 88 8.00 -13.12 21.15
C ASN A 88 6.84 -12.62 20.26
N ALA A 89 7.02 -11.48 19.60
CA ALA A 89 6.03 -10.96 18.65
C ALA A 89 5.84 -11.90 17.46
N ALA A 90 6.94 -12.44 16.91
CA ALA A 90 6.93 -13.42 15.84
C ALA A 90 6.30 -14.74 16.30
N GLU A 91 6.65 -15.23 17.49
CA GLU A 91 6.04 -16.43 18.07
C GLU A 91 4.51 -16.27 18.22
N ASN A 92 4.05 -15.14 18.76
CA ASN A 92 2.63 -14.86 18.97
C ASN A 92 1.85 -14.93 17.64
N ILE A 93 2.32 -14.25 16.59
CA ILE A 93 1.61 -14.24 15.30
C ILE A 93 1.65 -15.61 14.62
N ASN A 94 2.77 -16.33 14.68
CA ASN A 94 2.84 -17.69 14.13
C ASN A 94 1.89 -18.64 14.84
N THR A 95 1.84 -18.59 16.17
CA THR A 95 0.95 -19.43 17.00
C THR A 95 -0.52 -19.18 16.66
N VAL A 96 -0.93 -17.90 16.59
CA VAL A 96 -2.32 -17.53 16.27
C VAL A 96 -2.69 -17.94 14.85
N LEU A 97 -1.83 -17.70 13.87
CA LEU A 97 -2.13 -18.07 12.48
C LEU A 97 -2.13 -19.60 12.26
N ARG A 98 -1.29 -20.36 12.97
CA ARG A 98 -1.31 -21.83 12.95
C ARG A 98 -2.55 -22.40 13.63
N LYS A 99 -2.95 -21.84 14.78
CA LYS A 99 -4.21 -22.20 15.49
C LYS A 99 -5.42 -22.16 14.54
N HIS A 100 -5.46 -21.17 13.64
CA HIS A 100 -6.54 -21.01 12.67
C HIS A 100 -6.27 -21.62 11.29
N LYS A 101 -5.24 -22.48 11.16
CA LYS A 101 -4.84 -23.17 9.92
C LYS A 101 -4.56 -22.20 8.75
N ILE A 102 -4.17 -20.96 9.05
CA ILE A 102 -3.76 -19.97 8.05
C ILE A 102 -2.32 -20.23 7.60
N LEU A 103 -1.44 -20.65 8.50
CA LEU A 103 -0.10 -21.11 8.16
C LEU A 103 -0.06 -22.63 8.07
N ALA A 104 0.56 -23.14 7.00
CA ALA A 104 0.95 -24.55 6.91
C ALA A 104 2.21 -24.82 7.75
N PRO A 105 2.54 -26.08 8.07
CA PRO A 105 3.69 -26.42 8.92
C PRO A 105 5.04 -25.88 8.42
N ASN A 106 5.24 -25.79 7.10
CA ASN A 106 6.44 -25.26 6.45
C ASN A 106 6.42 -23.74 6.23
N GLN A 107 5.37 -23.05 6.71
CA GLN A 107 5.23 -21.60 6.63
C GLN A 107 5.49 -20.98 8.01
N SER A 108 6.15 -19.84 8.00
CA SER A 108 6.37 -19.04 9.19
C SER A 108 6.52 -17.56 8.87
N TYR A 109 6.44 -16.75 9.90
CA TYR A 109 6.79 -15.34 9.86
C TYR A 109 7.95 -15.05 10.80
N ASN A 110 8.91 -14.27 10.33
CA ASN A 110 9.85 -13.54 11.18
C ASN A 110 9.47 -12.06 11.17
N ILE A 111 9.88 -11.30 12.18
CA ILE A 111 9.67 -9.85 12.21
C ILE A 111 11.05 -9.19 12.14
N VAL A 112 11.18 -8.18 11.28
CA VAL A 112 12.40 -7.38 11.15
C VAL A 112 12.01 -5.93 11.36
N LYS A 113 12.67 -5.25 12.31
CA LYS A 113 12.48 -3.80 12.50
C LYS A 113 13.26 -3.04 11.42
N ILE A 114 12.65 -2.01 10.86
CA ILE A 114 13.31 -1.09 9.94
C ILE A 114 13.69 0.20 10.66
N ASP A 115 14.73 0.86 10.17
CA ASP A 115 15.11 2.19 10.66
C ASP A 115 14.09 3.23 10.19
N THR A 116 13.56 3.98 11.14
CA THR A 116 12.58 5.06 10.93
C THR A 116 13.05 6.39 11.51
N SER A 117 14.34 6.52 11.83
CA SER A 117 14.94 7.71 12.49
C SER A 117 14.70 9.02 11.74
N GLY A 118 14.54 8.98 10.41
CA GLY A 118 14.20 10.14 9.57
C GLY A 118 12.70 10.40 9.37
N ALA A 119 11.81 9.53 9.87
CA ALA A 119 10.38 9.61 9.58
C ALA A 119 9.60 10.36 10.68
N VAL A 120 9.00 11.50 10.31
CA VAL A 120 8.24 12.34 11.27
C VAL A 120 6.96 11.64 11.79
N TYR A 121 6.25 10.95 10.89
CA TYR A 121 4.92 10.38 11.18
C TYR A 121 4.95 8.89 11.56
N THR A 122 6.13 8.27 11.56
CA THR A 122 6.31 6.83 11.80
C THR A 122 7.16 6.62 13.04
N ALA A 123 6.58 6.03 14.09
CA ALA A 123 7.32 5.67 15.30
C ALA A 123 8.23 4.47 15.05
N ASN A 124 7.67 3.42 14.43
CA ASN A 124 8.38 2.19 14.11
C ASN A 124 7.87 1.65 12.77
N GLY A 125 8.74 0.94 12.06
CA GLY A 125 8.35 0.12 10.94
C GLY A 125 8.81 -1.31 11.12
N TYR A 126 8.02 -2.26 10.63
CA TYR A 126 8.35 -3.67 10.69
C TYR A 126 8.04 -4.37 9.37
N ILE A 127 8.89 -5.32 9.00
CA ILE A 127 8.63 -6.29 7.95
C ILE A 127 8.23 -7.60 8.62
N LEU A 128 6.98 -8.02 8.41
CA LEU A 128 6.52 -9.36 8.72
C LEU A 128 6.97 -10.27 7.56
N SER A 129 8.18 -10.79 7.67
CA SER A 129 8.88 -11.57 6.63
C SER A 129 8.36 -12.99 6.57
N GLY A 130 7.68 -13.34 5.49
CA GLY A 130 7.13 -14.66 5.26
C GLY A 130 8.15 -15.66 4.73
N ASN A 131 8.30 -16.80 5.41
CA ASN A 131 8.93 -17.99 4.87
C ASN A 131 7.88 -18.87 4.18
N ASN A 132 8.06 -19.16 2.89
CA ASN A 132 7.08 -19.86 2.05
C ASN A 132 5.66 -19.23 2.04
N THR A 133 5.55 -17.93 2.32
CA THR A 133 4.30 -17.17 2.35
C THR A 133 4.57 -15.69 2.04
N TYR A 134 3.52 -14.91 1.78
CA TYR A 134 3.63 -13.48 1.49
C TYR A 134 4.10 -12.70 2.72
N SER A 135 4.97 -11.71 2.49
CA SER A 135 5.44 -10.76 3.50
C SER A 135 4.58 -9.50 3.53
N TYR A 136 4.57 -8.82 4.68
CA TYR A 136 3.79 -7.59 4.89
C TYR A 136 4.62 -6.51 5.55
N PHE A 137 4.30 -5.25 5.24
CA PHE A 137 4.88 -4.10 5.89
C PHE A 137 3.91 -3.57 6.94
N ILE A 138 4.42 -3.28 8.13
CA ILE A 138 3.67 -2.71 9.25
C ILE A 138 4.27 -1.34 9.54
N LYS A 139 3.44 -0.29 9.39
CA LYS A 139 3.77 1.08 9.78
C LYS A 139 3.10 1.37 11.12
N GLU A 140 3.88 1.66 12.15
CA GLU A 140 3.37 2.21 13.41
C GLU A 140 3.51 3.73 13.38
N PHE A 141 2.41 4.42 13.64
CA PHE A 141 2.34 5.88 13.61
C PHE A 141 2.92 6.50 14.88
N SER A 142 3.61 7.63 14.71
CA SER A 142 4.03 8.47 15.84
C SER A 142 2.84 8.93 16.67
N ASP A 143 2.97 8.90 18.00
CA ASP A 143 1.98 9.54 18.88
C ASP A 143 2.16 11.06 18.84
N LEU A 144 1.20 11.74 18.22
CA LEU A 144 1.18 13.19 18.10
C LEU A 144 0.30 13.86 19.17
N SER A 145 -0.29 13.11 20.09
CA SER A 145 -1.25 13.62 21.09
C SER A 145 -0.68 14.70 22.02
N SER A 146 0.64 14.73 22.20
CA SER A 146 1.34 15.75 22.99
C SER A 146 1.53 17.09 22.26
N LYS A 147 1.25 17.17 20.95
CA LYS A 147 1.34 18.42 20.18
C LYS A 147 0.19 19.36 20.53
N SER A 148 0.43 20.66 20.40
CA SER A 148 -0.65 21.65 20.56
C SER A 148 -1.78 21.39 19.54
N PRO A 149 -3.05 21.72 19.84
CA PRO A 149 -4.16 21.43 18.93
C PRO A 149 -3.96 21.95 17.51
N ARG A 150 -3.33 23.14 17.37
CA ARG A 150 -2.99 23.73 16.07
C ARG A 150 -1.93 22.91 15.33
N LEU A 151 -0.87 22.51 16.01
CA LEU A 151 0.22 21.74 15.40
C LEU A 151 -0.22 20.31 15.08
N TYR A 152 -1.00 19.67 15.97
CA TYR A 152 -1.64 18.39 15.71
C TYR A 152 -2.44 18.45 14.40
N LYS A 153 -3.37 19.41 14.29
CA LYS A 153 -4.20 19.58 13.09
C LYS A 153 -3.35 19.67 11.82
N LEU A 154 -2.36 20.57 11.81
CA LEU A 154 -1.45 20.77 10.67
C LEU A 154 -0.71 19.48 10.28
N MET A 155 -0.16 18.77 11.26
CA MET A 155 0.58 17.53 11.04
C MET A 155 -0.31 16.39 10.51
N THR A 156 -1.58 16.38 10.91
CA THR A 156 -2.52 15.29 10.59
C THR A 156 -3.43 15.56 9.40
N GLU A 157 -3.33 16.74 8.77
CA GLU A 157 -4.11 17.06 7.57
C GLU A 157 -3.75 16.15 6.37
N SER A 158 -2.51 15.66 6.32
CA SER A 158 -2.05 14.75 5.28
C SER A 158 -1.56 13.38 5.76
N ASN A 159 -0.90 13.33 6.92
CA ASN A 159 -0.09 12.17 7.35
C ASN A 159 -0.51 11.58 8.71
N GLY A 160 -1.73 11.89 9.15
CA GLY A 160 -2.30 11.29 10.37
C GLY A 160 -2.74 9.84 10.15
N LYS A 161 -2.69 9.03 11.21
CA LYS A 161 -3.05 7.60 11.16
C LYS A 161 -4.44 7.31 10.61
N TYR A 162 -5.39 8.21 10.83
CA TYR A 162 -6.75 8.04 10.32
C TYR A 162 -6.84 8.43 8.84
N VAL A 163 -6.28 9.59 8.46
CA VAL A 163 -6.39 10.10 7.09
C VAL A 163 -5.59 9.26 6.10
N GLU A 164 -4.39 8.80 6.47
CA GLU A 164 -3.56 7.95 5.61
C GLU A 164 -4.23 6.59 5.38
N LEU A 165 -4.80 5.98 6.43
CA LEU A 165 -5.58 4.75 6.29
C LEU A 165 -6.79 4.95 5.36
N ALA A 166 -7.53 6.06 5.52
CA ALA A 166 -8.68 6.34 4.68
C ALA A 166 -8.29 6.53 3.21
N ARG A 167 -7.22 7.29 2.93
CA ARG A 167 -6.67 7.51 1.58
C ARG A 167 -6.19 6.21 0.95
N ALA A 168 -5.40 5.42 1.68
CA ALA A 168 -4.93 4.13 1.19
C ALA A 168 -6.09 3.19 0.84
N LEU A 169 -7.14 3.14 1.67
CA LEU A 169 -8.36 2.34 1.39
C LEU A 169 -9.16 2.89 0.20
N ASN A 170 -9.20 4.22 0.01
CA ASN A 170 -9.84 4.86 -1.14
C ASN A 170 -9.11 4.52 -2.44
N ILE A 171 -7.78 4.70 -2.46
CA ILE A 171 -6.90 4.38 -3.58
C ILE A 171 -7.03 2.91 -3.95
N ASN A 172 -6.91 2.01 -2.98
CA ASN A 172 -7.11 0.57 -3.16
C ASN A 172 -8.42 0.24 -3.85
N ASN A 173 -9.50 0.99 -3.59
CA ASN A 173 -10.81 0.73 -4.15
C ASN A 173 -10.97 1.31 -5.56
N ARG A 174 -10.45 2.53 -5.80
CA ARG A 174 -10.65 3.26 -7.07
C ARG A 174 -9.61 2.90 -8.14
N ILE A 175 -8.37 2.66 -7.73
CA ILE A 175 -7.23 2.46 -8.62
C ILE A 175 -6.82 0.99 -8.57
N LYS A 176 -7.06 0.27 -9.67
CA LYS A 176 -6.71 -1.14 -9.85
C LYS A 176 -5.50 -1.26 -10.76
N ASP A 177 -4.38 -0.78 -10.26
CA ASP A 177 -3.12 -0.74 -10.98
C ASP A 177 -2.04 -1.50 -10.21
N ARG A 178 -1.23 -2.29 -10.91
CA ARG A 178 -0.19 -3.11 -10.28
C ARG A 178 1.02 -2.29 -9.84
N HIS A 179 1.10 -1.04 -10.28
CA HIS A 179 2.13 -0.08 -9.88
C HIS A 179 1.77 0.66 -8.57
N ILE A 180 0.64 0.34 -7.93
CA ILE A 180 0.23 0.94 -6.65
C ILE A 180 0.30 -0.11 -5.55
N MET A 181 0.97 0.22 -4.44
CA MET A 181 1.03 -0.65 -3.26
C MET A 181 -0.37 -0.87 -2.65
N HIS A 182 -0.66 -2.11 -2.27
CA HIS A 182 -1.91 -2.45 -1.62
C HIS A 182 -1.83 -2.36 -0.08
N THR A 183 -2.67 -1.53 0.52
CA THR A 183 -2.90 -1.56 1.99
C THR A 183 -3.99 -2.57 2.36
N HIS A 184 -3.71 -3.47 3.31
CA HIS A 184 -4.69 -4.46 3.74
C HIS A 184 -5.65 -3.89 4.79
N TRP A 185 -5.14 -3.48 5.95
CA TRP A 185 -5.94 -2.89 7.02
C TRP A 185 -5.14 -1.93 7.88
N GLY A 186 -5.84 -1.19 8.73
CA GLY A 186 -5.24 -0.44 9.83
C GLY A 186 -6.07 -0.52 11.09
N ASP A 187 -5.41 -0.28 12.20
CA ASP A 187 -5.95 -0.22 13.54
C ASP A 187 -5.55 1.14 14.13
N THR A 188 -6.45 2.12 13.99
CA THR A 188 -6.18 3.49 14.40
C THR A 188 -6.18 3.65 15.92
N LYS A 189 -6.78 2.70 16.66
CA LYS A 189 -6.74 2.68 18.12
C LYS A 189 -5.34 2.28 18.61
N ASN A 190 -4.77 1.23 18.04
CA ASN A 190 -3.43 0.74 18.38
C ASN A 190 -2.32 1.41 17.54
N GLY A 191 -2.67 2.30 16.62
CA GLY A 191 -1.73 3.19 15.94
C GLY A 191 -0.90 2.52 14.85
N TYR A 192 -1.43 1.56 14.10
CA TYR A 192 -0.69 0.93 13.01
C TYR A 192 -1.52 0.66 11.76
N MET A 193 -0.84 0.48 10.62
CA MET A 193 -1.41 -0.06 9.38
C MET A 193 -0.53 -1.14 8.77
N VAL A 194 -1.15 -2.03 7.99
CA VAL A 194 -0.50 -3.17 7.35
C VAL A 194 -0.75 -3.13 5.85
N SER A 195 0.33 -3.14 5.09
CA SER A 195 0.34 -3.17 3.62
C SER A 195 1.08 -4.39 3.10
N GLU A 196 0.95 -4.69 1.82
CA GLU A 196 1.87 -5.63 1.18
C GLU A 196 3.31 -5.14 1.33
N TYR A 197 4.25 -6.05 1.55
CA TYR A 197 5.66 -5.67 1.54
C TYR A 197 6.18 -5.61 0.10
N VAL A 198 6.50 -4.41 -0.37
CA VAL A 198 7.18 -4.20 -1.66
C VAL A 198 8.68 -4.40 -1.43
N LYS A 199 9.17 -5.62 -1.68
CA LYS A 199 10.60 -5.93 -1.50
C LYS A 199 11.41 -5.23 -2.60
N PRO A 200 12.34 -4.33 -2.25
CA PRO A 200 13.20 -3.70 -3.23
C PRO A 200 14.10 -4.75 -3.90
N LEU A 201 14.36 -4.58 -5.19
CA LEU A 201 15.46 -5.27 -5.86
C LEU A 201 16.77 -4.70 -5.31
N LYS A 202 17.47 -5.51 -4.50
CA LYS A 202 18.76 -5.13 -3.91
C LYS A 202 19.72 -4.75 -5.04
N GLU A 203 20.29 -3.55 -4.98
CA GLU A 203 21.24 -3.04 -5.99
C GLU A 203 20.67 -2.98 -7.41
N TYR A 204 19.37 -2.67 -7.58
CA TYR A 204 18.80 -2.51 -8.91
C TYR A 204 19.51 -1.39 -9.69
N LYS A 205 20.36 -1.79 -10.62
CA LYS A 205 20.84 -0.98 -11.74
C LYS A 205 20.33 -1.65 -13.00
N SER A 206 19.33 -1.04 -13.63
CA SER A 206 18.87 -1.56 -14.91
C SER A 206 20.01 -1.46 -15.93
N PRO A 207 20.30 -2.51 -16.72
CA PRO A 207 21.19 -2.38 -17.87
C PRO A 207 20.56 -1.54 -18.99
N ILE A 208 19.29 -1.16 -18.85
CA ILE A 208 18.54 -0.37 -19.82
C ILE A 208 18.66 1.10 -19.46
N GLU A 209 19.36 1.83 -20.31
CA GLU A 209 19.38 3.28 -20.33
C GLU A 209 18.25 3.77 -21.25
N ILE A 210 17.41 4.67 -20.75
CA ILE A 210 16.37 5.29 -21.58
C ILE A 210 17.05 6.31 -22.48
N LYS A 211 17.01 6.04 -23.79
CA LYS A 211 17.72 6.84 -24.80
C LYS A 211 17.00 8.13 -25.08
N GLU A 212 17.73 9.12 -25.58
CA GLU A 212 17.15 10.38 -26.04
C GLU A 212 16.19 10.17 -27.22
N PHE A 213 16.50 9.25 -28.13
CA PHE A 213 15.66 8.95 -29.29
C PHE A 213 15.49 7.45 -29.56
N TYR A 214 14.38 7.13 -30.22
CA TYR A 214 13.94 5.79 -30.59
C TYR A 214 13.33 5.80 -32.00
N ASP A 215 13.31 4.65 -32.67
CA ASP A 215 12.63 4.52 -33.97
C ASP A 215 11.11 4.71 -33.87
N SER A 216 10.54 4.48 -32.68
CA SER A 216 9.11 4.71 -32.40
C SER A 216 8.86 4.76 -30.90
N GLU A 217 7.71 5.33 -30.51
CA GLU A 217 7.19 5.26 -29.13
C GLU A 217 7.12 3.80 -28.63
N LYS A 218 6.77 2.85 -29.50
CA LYS A 218 6.64 1.44 -29.15
C LYS A 218 7.97 0.85 -28.68
N THR A 219 9.08 1.26 -29.29
CA THR A 219 10.43 0.82 -28.90
C THR A 219 10.81 1.38 -27.52
N LEU A 220 10.54 2.67 -27.26
CA LEU A 220 10.69 3.26 -25.93
C LEU A 220 9.88 2.51 -24.88
N VAL A 221 8.59 2.23 -25.17
CA VAL A 221 7.72 1.56 -24.21
C VAL A 221 8.16 0.13 -23.92
N ASN A 222 8.80 -0.57 -24.87
CA ASN A 222 9.40 -1.88 -24.59
C ASN A 222 10.56 -1.79 -23.58
N ASP A 223 11.36 -0.73 -23.64
CA ASP A 223 12.43 -0.49 -22.67
C ASP A 223 11.86 -0.07 -21.31
N LEU A 224 10.83 0.78 -21.27
CA LEU A 224 10.08 1.12 -20.05
C LEU A 224 9.41 -0.12 -19.43
N TYR A 225 8.90 -1.04 -20.25
CA TYR A 225 8.34 -2.32 -19.78
C TYR A 225 9.42 -3.17 -19.11
N LYS A 226 10.58 -3.34 -19.74
CA LYS A 226 11.68 -4.14 -19.18
C LYS A 226 12.27 -3.50 -17.93
N LYS A 227 12.32 -2.17 -17.86
CA LYS A 227 12.92 -1.42 -16.75
C LYS A 227 11.97 -1.24 -15.57
N TYR A 228 10.75 -0.80 -15.83
CA TYR A 228 9.77 -0.38 -14.82
C TYR A 228 8.50 -1.21 -14.80
N GLY A 229 8.34 -2.08 -15.78
CA GLY A 229 7.13 -2.85 -15.95
C GLY A 229 6.07 -2.13 -16.78
N PHE A 230 6.14 -0.83 -17.07
CA PHE A 230 5.03 -0.12 -17.75
C PHE A 230 4.67 -0.72 -19.11
N THR A 231 3.43 -1.18 -19.27
CA THR A 231 2.95 -1.68 -20.57
C THR A 231 2.45 -0.55 -21.45
N TYR A 232 2.44 -0.80 -22.76
CA TYR A 232 1.83 0.10 -23.74
C TYR A 232 0.36 0.36 -23.46
N GLU A 233 -0.40 -0.65 -23.03
CA GLU A 233 -1.81 -0.49 -22.66
C GLU A 233 -1.98 0.46 -21.47
N GLU A 234 -1.13 0.37 -20.45
CA GLU A 234 -1.17 1.26 -19.28
C GLU A 234 -0.76 2.70 -19.65
N ILE A 235 0.30 2.87 -20.45
CA ILE A 235 0.74 4.18 -20.97
C ILE A 235 -0.40 4.87 -21.73
N LYS A 236 -1.11 4.15 -22.61
CA LYS A 236 -2.26 4.71 -23.33
C LYS A 236 -3.47 4.92 -22.42
N LYS A 237 -3.75 4.01 -21.48
CA LYS A 237 -4.88 4.12 -20.53
C LYS A 237 -4.84 5.41 -19.70
N TYR A 238 -3.64 5.87 -19.34
CA TYR A 238 -3.41 7.10 -18.58
C TYR A 238 -2.92 8.26 -19.45
N LYS A 239 -2.95 8.14 -20.79
CA LYS A 239 -2.54 9.19 -21.72
C LYS A 239 -1.16 9.78 -21.37
N VAL A 240 -0.22 8.91 -20.96
CA VAL A 240 1.10 9.34 -20.52
C VAL A 240 1.87 9.87 -21.72
N GLN A 241 2.31 11.12 -21.64
CA GLN A 241 3.21 11.68 -22.64
C GLN A 241 4.61 11.15 -22.37
N THR A 242 5.08 10.28 -23.27
CA THR A 242 6.39 9.62 -23.20
C THR A 242 7.47 10.34 -24.01
N GLY A 243 7.07 11.26 -24.88
CA GLY A 243 7.95 11.95 -25.82
C GLY A 243 7.17 12.62 -26.94
N TYR A 244 7.84 12.89 -28.05
CA TYR A 244 7.26 13.49 -29.25
C TYR A 244 7.92 12.96 -30.53
N GLU A 245 7.17 12.96 -31.62
CA GLU A 245 7.71 12.66 -32.96
C GLU A 245 8.27 13.95 -33.57
N TYR A 246 9.50 13.87 -34.08
CA TYR A 246 10.14 14.94 -34.83
C TYR A 246 11.01 14.31 -35.92
N GLU A 247 10.84 14.80 -37.15
CA GLU A 247 11.40 14.17 -38.36
C GLU A 247 11.02 12.67 -38.47
N ASP A 248 11.98 11.78 -38.59
CA ASP A 248 11.81 10.33 -38.73
C ASP A 248 12.05 9.55 -37.43
N LYS A 249 12.08 10.25 -36.28
CA LYS A 249 12.40 9.68 -34.97
C LYS A 249 11.39 10.05 -33.88
N PHE A 250 11.39 9.25 -32.82
CA PHE A 250 10.67 9.52 -31.58
C PHE A 250 11.65 9.98 -30.51
N TYR A 251 11.51 11.21 -30.01
CA TYR A 251 12.32 11.79 -28.95
C TYR A 251 11.68 11.51 -27.59
N SER A 252 12.38 10.77 -26.73
CA SER A 252 11.92 10.45 -25.38
C SER A 252 11.95 11.68 -24.48
N TYR A 253 10.95 11.81 -23.62
CA TYR A 253 11.10 12.70 -22.46
C TYR A 253 12.05 12.11 -21.41
N PRO A 254 12.57 12.94 -20.50
CA PRO A 254 13.31 12.49 -19.34
C PRO A 254 12.56 11.42 -18.56
N GLU A 255 13.28 10.42 -18.06
CA GLU A 255 12.72 9.23 -17.44
C GLU A 255 11.87 9.54 -16.20
N ASP A 256 12.37 10.44 -15.35
CA ASP A 256 11.68 10.98 -14.17
C ASP A 256 10.35 11.64 -14.57
N ARG A 257 10.34 12.42 -15.67
CA ARG A 257 9.12 13.03 -16.21
C ARG A 257 8.12 11.99 -16.68
N ILE A 258 8.57 10.89 -17.31
CA ILE A 258 7.68 9.81 -17.75
C ILE A 258 7.04 9.11 -16.55
N ILE A 259 7.83 8.79 -15.52
CA ILE A 259 7.35 8.16 -14.28
C ILE A 259 6.36 9.09 -13.57
N TYR A 260 6.71 10.36 -13.43
CA TYR A 260 5.84 11.38 -12.85
C TYR A 260 4.51 11.48 -13.61
N ASN A 261 4.55 11.62 -14.93
CA ASN A 261 3.35 11.69 -15.77
C ASN A 261 2.49 10.42 -15.66
N TYR A 262 3.11 9.25 -15.50
CA TYR A 262 2.38 8.00 -15.33
C TYR A 262 1.48 8.04 -14.09
N PHE A 263 2.05 8.38 -12.93
CA PHE A 263 1.29 8.44 -11.68
C PHE A 263 0.40 9.67 -11.59
N SER A 264 0.86 10.85 -12.02
CA SER A 264 0.05 12.07 -12.03
C SER A 264 -1.22 11.89 -12.86
N ASN A 265 -1.09 11.44 -14.11
CA ASN A 265 -2.25 11.22 -14.97
C ASN A 265 -3.14 10.07 -14.47
N MET A 266 -2.55 9.05 -13.83
CA MET A 266 -3.31 8.00 -13.15
C MET A 266 -4.18 8.62 -12.06
N PHE A 267 -3.63 9.42 -11.16
CA PHE A 267 -4.36 10.06 -10.06
C PHE A 267 -5.40 11.07 -10.57
N GLU A 268 -5.05 11.91 -11.54
CA GLU A 268 -5.95 12.91 -12.12
C GLU A 268 -7.20 12.28 -12.75
N LYS A 269 -7.06 11.10 -13.37
CA LYS A 269 -8.20 10.32 -13.88
C LYS A 269 -9.24 9.98 -12.80
N TYR A 270 -8.84 10.00 -11.53
CA TYR A 270 -9.69 9.78 -10.38
C TYR A 270 -9.93 11.07 -9.55
N GLY A 271 -9.60 12.25 -10.08
CA GLY A 271 -9.74 13.53 -9.38
C GLY A 271 -8.81 13.65 -8.17
N LEU A 272 -7.62 13.04 -8.26
CA LEU A 272 -6.61 13.05 -7.20
C LEU A 272 -5.31 13.69 -7.71
N LYS A 273 -4.50 14.23 -6.80
CA LYS A 273 -3.16 14.76 -7.07
C LYS A 273 -2.20 14.32 -5.98
N ASP A 274 -1.00 13.90 -6.36
CA ASP A 274 0.09 13.57 -5.44
C ASP A 274 1.10 14.72 -5.37
N TYR A 275 1.25 15.34 -4.21
CA TYR A 275 2.19 16.45 -4.00
C TYR A 275 3.61 16.01 -3.63
N ASP A 276 3.79 14.74 -3.25
CA ASP A 276 5.09 14.21 -2.82
C ASP A 276 5.85 13.55 -3.98
N LEU A 277 5.13 13.15 -5.04
CA LEU A 277 5.67 12.39 -6.18
C LEU A 277 6.85 13.06 -6.91
N HIS A 278 6.82 14.39 -7.11
CA HIS A 278 7.87 15.10 -7.86
C HIS A 278 9.13 15.36 -7.01
N CYS A 279 8.98 15.40 -5.69
CA CYS A 279 10.03 15.85 -4.78
C CYS A 279 10.73 14.69 -4.04
N ASN A 280 10.17 13.48 -4.11
CA ASN A 280 10.64 12.36 -3.32
C ASN A 280 10.77 11.06 -4.13
N PRO A 281 11.97 10.74 -4.67
CA PRO A 281 12.20 9.49 -5.37
C PRO A 281 12.07 8.25 -4.45
N ASP A 282 12.04 8.42 -3.13
CA ASP A 282 11.82 7.33 -2.17
C ASP A 282 10.36 6.84 -2.16
N ASN A 283 9.43 7.57 -2.78
CA ASN A 283 8.02 7.18 -2.86
C ASN A 283 7.75 6.08 -3.88
N TYR A 284 8.74 5.57 -4.60
CA TYR A 284 8.57 4.36 -5.40
C TYR A 284 9.74 3.39 -5.26
N ILE A 285 9.41 2.11 -5.31
CA ILE A 285 10.37 1.01 -5.21
C ILE A 285 10.29 0.18 -6.48
N ILE A 286 11.45 -0.21 -7.02
CA ILE A 286 11.51 -1.21 -8.08
C ILE A 286 11.58 -2.59 -7.42
N THR A 287 10.58 -3.41 -7.71
CA THR A 287 10.43 -4.79 -7.24
C THR A 287 10.29 -5.74 -8.44
N THR A 288 9.86 -6.98 -8.21
CA THR A 288 9.49 -7.91 -9.27
C THR A 288 8.00 -8.22 -9.29
N ASP A 289 7.45 -8.40 -10.48
CA ASP A 289 6.14 -8.98 -10.67
C ASP A 289 6.16 -10.49 -10.35
N LYS A 290 5.00 -11.15 -10.45
CA LYS A 290 4.86 -12.60 -10.20
C LYS A 290 5.66 -13.49 -11.17
N LYS A 291 6.14 -12.94 -12.27
CA LYS A 291 6.95 -13.63 -13.29
C LYS A 291 8.44 -13.32 -13.14
N GLY A 292 8.83 -12.50 -12.17
CA GLY A 292 10.22 -12.09 -11.95
C GLY A 292 10.66 -10.88 -12.78
N ASN A 293 9.76 -10.22 -13.51
CA ASN A 293 10.10 -9.01 -14.28
C ASN A 293 10.14 -7.78 -13.38
N PRO A 294 10.98 -6.78 -13.66
CA PRO A 294 10.96 -5.51 -12.94
C PRO A 294 9.58 -4.84 -12.94
N LEU A 295 9.22 -4.28 -11.80
CA LEU A 295 7.97 -3.58 -11.57
C LEU A 295 8.20 -2.42 -10.61
N LEU A 296 8.02 -1.20 -11.08
CA LEU A 296 8.02 -0.01 -10.24
C LEU A 296 6.69 0.07 -9.50
N LYS A 297 6.71 0.22 -8.17
CA LYS A 297 5.54 0.43 -7.34
C LYS A 297 5.65 1.71 -6.55
N LEU A 298 4.63 2.56 -6.64
CA LEU A 298 4.43 3.69 -5.74
C LEU A 298 4.06 3.17 -4.35
N ILE A 299 4.73 3.71 -3.35
CA ILE A 299 4.56 3.47 -1.93
C ILE A 299 4.32 4.81 -1.24
N ASP A 300 3.69 4.75 -0.07
CA ASP A 300 3.22 5.93 0.70
C ASP A 300 2.15 6.75 -0.03
N PHE A 301 1.09 7.10 0.69
CA PHE A 301 -0.09 7.77 0.14
C PHE A 301 -0.48 9.02 0.96
N GLY A 302 0.41 9.47 1.85
CA GLY A 302 0.22 10.64 2.68
C GLY A 302 0.03 11.93 1.88
N GLY A 303 0.80 12.14 0.81
CA GLY A 303 0.74 13.33 -0.05
C GLY A 303 -0.45 13.43 -1.01
N ILE A 304 -1.35 12.44 -1.04
CA ILE A 304 -2.42 12.38 -2.05
C ILE A 304 -3.65 13.19 -1.62
N THR A 305 -4.02 14.13 -2.48
CA THR A 305 -5.11 15.10 -2.32
C THR A 305 -6.19 14.95 -3.38
N HIS A 306 -7.38 15.50 -3.14
CA HIS A 306 -8.44 15.59 -4.15
C HIS A 306 -8.36 16.94 -4.88
N ILE A 307 -8.64 16.93 -6.18
CA ILE A 307 -8.71 18.11 -7.05
C ILE A 307 -10.14 18.64 -7.11
#